data_AF-A0A7S2QGE4-F1
#
_entry.id   AF-A0A7S2QGE4-F1
#
_cell.length_a   1.000
_cell.length_b   1.000
_cell.length_c   1.000
_cell.angle_alpha   90.00
_cell.angle_beta   90.00
_cell.angle_gamma   90.00
#
_symmetry.space_group_name_H-M   'P 1'
#
loop_
_entity.id
_entity.type
_entity.pdbx_description
1 polymer ?
#
loop_
_entity_poly.entity_id
_entity_poly.type
_entity_poly.pdbx_seq_one_letter_code
_entity_poly.pdbx_strand_id
1 'polypeptide(L)'
;VGLLDVLRVRHCCFIIGPTGCGKTETWKSLMEACRESGQDGAWEQVNPKAITSDELYGTMSRSNEWKDGAIAAIMRNMSKEVNGYKPLHHHKWVVLDGDVDATWIESM
;
A
#
# COMPACT_ATOMS: atom_id res chain seq x y z
N VAL A 1 20.90 6.81 1.09
CA VAL A 1 20.02 6.53 -0.06
C VAL A 1 18.63 7.03 0.33
N GLY A 2 18.02 7.91 -0.45
CA GLY A 2 16.71 8.47 -0.13
C GLY A 2 15.58 7.47 -0.38
N LEU A 3 14.44 7.64 0.30
CA LEU A 3 13.26 6.76 0.12
C LEU A 3 12.80 6.70 -1.34
N LEU A 4 12.81 7.84 -2.05
CA LEU A 4 12.46 7.90 -3.47
C LEU A 4 13.40 7.09 -4.36
N ASP A 5 14.70 7.12 -4.08
CA ASP A 5 15.69 6.36 -4.87
C ASP A 5 15.45 4.86 -4.73
N VAL A 6 15.11 4.40 -3.52
CA VAL A 6 14.77 3.00 -3.28
C VAL A 6 13.50 2.62 -4.04
N LEU A 7 12.44 3.42 -3.95
CA LEU A 7 11.16 3.18 -4.62
C LEU A 7 11.23 3.24 -6.16
N ARG A 8 12.25 3.90 -6.72
CA ARG A 8 12.51 3.90 -8.17
C ARG A 8 13.12 2.59 -8.67
N VAL A 9 13.85 1.88 -7.81
CA VAL A 9 14.58 0.65 -8.17
C VAL A 9 13.87 -0.60 -7.65
N ARG A 10 13.08 -0.47 -6.60
CA ARG A 10 12.35 -1.56 -5.94
C ARG A 10 10.87 -1.23 -5.86
N HIS A 11 10.03 -2.24 -6.05
CA HIS A 11 8.58 -2.09 -5.92
C HIS A 11 8.12 -1.87 -4.47
N CYS A 12 8.93 -2.24 -3.48
CA CYS A 12 8.63 -2.08 -2.06
C CYS A 12 9.89 -1.81 -1.24
N CYS A 13 9.69 -1.27 -0.03
CA CYS A 13 10.72 -1.09 0.97
C CYS A 13 10.09 -1.08 2.37
N PHE A 14 10.90 -1.33 3.40
CA PHE A 14 10.47 -1.23 4.79
C PHE A 14 10.99 0.07 5.41
N ILE A 15 10.12 0.78 6.14
CA ILE A 15 10.48 1.95 6.94
C ILE A 15 10.49 1.51 8.41
N ILE A 16 11.69 1.37 8.98
CA ILE A 16 11.89 0.80 10.32
C ILE A 16 12.40 1.88 11.26
N GLY A 17 11.86 1.92 12.48
CA GLY A 17 12.29 2.87 13.51
C GLY A 17 11.37 2.84 14.73
N PRO A 18 11.79 3.45 15.84
CA PRO A 18 11.02 3.47 17.08
C PRO A 18 9.69 4.21 16.93
N THR A 19 8.78 4.03 17.89
CA THR A 19 7.51 4.77 17.93
C THR A 19 7.76 6.27 18.01
N GLY A 20 6.99 7.06 17.26
CA GLY A 20 7.10 8.52 17.28
C GLY A 20 8.26 9.12 16.47
N CYS A 21 9.08 8.33 15.76
CA CYS A 21 10.18 8.88 14.95
C CYS A 21 9.78 9.43 13.56
N GLY A 22 8.50 9.69 13.33
CA GLY A 22 8.04 10.33 12.08
C GLY A 22 8.07 9.43 10.83
N LYS A 23 8.03 8.11 10.97
CA LYS A 23 7.99 7.17 9.82
C LYS A 23 6.84 7.50 8.86
N THR A 24 5.66 7.73 9.42
CA THR A 24 4.45 8.08 8.66
C THR A 24 4.61 9.42 7.93
N GLU A 25 5.17 10.40 8.62
CA GLU A 25 5.41 11.72 8.03
C GLU A 25 6.50 11.68 6.95
N THR A 26 7.48 10.80 7.09
CA THR A 26 8.57 10.65 6.10
C THR A 26 8.04 10.35 4.70
N TRP A 27 7.16 9.37 4.55
CA TRP A 27 6.61 9.03 3.24
C TRP A 27 5.52 9.99 2.78
N LYS A 28 4.77 10.61 3.70
CA LYS A 28 3.79 11.66 3.36
C LYS A 28 4.46 12.90 2.80
N SER A 29 5.50 13.42 3.47
CA SER A 29 6.28 14.56 3.00
C SER A 29 6.97 14.25 1.67
N LEU A 30 7.40 13.00 1.44
CA LEU A 30 7.89 12.60 0.13
C LEU A 30 6.80 12.69 -0.94
N MET A 31 5.57 12.24 -0.65
CA MET A 31 4.46 12.35 -1.61
C MET A 31 4.10 13.80 -1.92
N GLU A 32 4.14 14.67 -0.91
CA GLU A 32 3.93 16.11 -1.09
C GLU A 32 5.02 16.74 -1.96
N ALA A 33 6.29 16.43 -1.72
CA ALA A 33 7.39 16.88 -2.57
C ALA A 33 7.28 16.34 -4.02
N CYS A 34 6.86 15.08 -4.20
CA CYS A 34 6.56 14.54 -5.52
C CYS A 34 5.43 15.33 -6.21
N ARG A 35 4.37 15.68 -5.49
CA ARG A 35 3.27 16.50 -6.01
C ARG A 35 3.74 17.89 -6.45
N GLU A 36 4.56 18.56 -5.67
CA GLU A 36 5.13 19.87 -6.01
C GLU A 36 6.03 19.82 -7.25
N SER A 37 6.73 18.71 -7.46
CA SER A 37 7.54 18.47 -8.68
C SER A 37 6.73 17.99 -9.89
N GLY A 38 5.40 17.98 -9.80
CA GLY A 38 4.49 17.56 -10.87
C GLY A 38 4.31 16.04 -10.99
N GLN A 39 4.89 15.26 -10.07
CA GLN A 39 4.74 13.81 -9.99
C GLN A 39 3.70 13.43 -8.93
N ASP A 40 2.48 13.95 -9.07
CA ASP A 40 1.40 13.71 -8.10
C ASP A 40 1.08 12.22 -7.96
N GLY A 41 0.54 11.85 -6.80
CA GLY A 41 0.24 10.46 -6.47
C GLY A 41 -0.90 10.31 -5.48
N ALA A 42 -1.28 9.06 -5.28
CA ALA A 42 -2.26 8.66 -4.29
C ALA A 42 -1.74 7.45 -3.53
N TRP A 43 -2.23 7.28 -2.30
CA TRP A 43 -1.88 6.15 -1.46
C TRP A 43 -3.13 5.63 -0.74
N GLU A 44 -3.07 4.36 -0.38
CA GLU A 44 -4.09 3.72 0.45
C GLU A 44 -3.41 2.90 1.53
N GLN A 45 -3.93 2.98 2.75
CA GLN A 45 -3.33 2.36 3.92
C GLN A 45 -4.19 1.22 4.42
N VAL A 46 -3.55 0.08 4.69
CA VAL A 46 -4.18 -1.11 5.27
C VAL A 46 -3.33 -1.54 6.45
N ASN A 47 -3.97 -1.93 7.55
CA ASN A 47 -3.31 -2.64 8.63
C ASN A 47 -3.55 -4.14 8.46
N PRO A 48 -2.54 -4.94 8.05
CA PRO A 48 -2.69 -6.38 7.83
C PRO A 48 -3.21 -7.15 9.05
N LYS A 49 -2.91 -6.67 10.27
CA LYS A 49 -3.33 -7.30 11.52
C LYS A 49 -4.71 -6.88 12.01
N ALA A 50 -5.31 -5.86 11.40
CA ALA A 50 -6.65 -5.41 11.76
C ALA A 50 -7.75 -6.26 11.10
N ILE A 51 -7.39 -7.06 10.09
CA ILE A 51 -8.29 -7.94 9.35
C ILE A 51 -7.71 -9.36 9.31
N THR A 52 -8.55 -10.33 8.95
CA THR A 52 -8.09 -11.72 8.78
C THR A 52 -7.28 -11.89 7.50
N SER A 53 -6.41 -12.91 7.44
CA SER A 53 -5.66 -13.23 6.22
C SER A 53 -6.58 -13.47 5.01
N ASP A 54 -7.71 -14.12 5.24
CA ASP A 54 -8.76 -14.35 4.24
C ASP A 54 -9.37 -13.04 3.72
N GLU A 55 -9.56 -12.03 4.58
CA GLU A 55 -10.05 -10.71 4.16
C GLU A 55 -8.94 -9.87 3.50
N LEU A 56 -7.67 -10.10 3.85
CA LEU A 56 -6.53 -9.39 3.26
C LEU A 56 -6.24 -9.87 1.84
N TYR A 57 -6.22 -11.18 1.62
CA TYR A 57 -5.85 -11.83 0.35
C TYR A 57 -7.03 -12.31 -0.49
N GLY A 58 -8.17 -12.55 0.14
CA GLY A 58 -9.35 -13.13 -0.48
C GLY A 58 -9.53 -14.60 -0.09
N THR A 59 -10.78 -15.05 -0.15
CA THR A 59 -11.15 -16.40 0.25
C THR A 59 -12.29 -16.92 -0.60
N MET A 60 -12.37 -18.25 -0.74
CA MET A 60 -13.50 -18.89 -1.39
C MET A 60 -14.64 -19.00 -0.39
N SER A 61 -15.80 -18.42 -0.71
CA SER A 61 -16.97 -18.54 0.13
C SER A 61 -17.52 -19.97 0.14
N ARG A 62 -18.36 -20.29 1.13
CA ARG A 62 -19.01 -21.62 1.25
C ARG A 62 -19.86 -22.00 0.03
N SER A 63 -20.25 -21.03 -0.80
CA SER A 63 -21.00 -21.22 -2.04
C SER A 63 -20.11 -21.32 -3.28
N ASN A 64 -18.80 -21.50 -3.13
CA ASN A 64 -17.81 -21.50 -4.22
C ASN A 64 -17.77 -20.19 -5.03
N GLU A 65 -18.15 -19.07 -4.42
CA GLU A 65 -17.95 -17.75 -4.99
C GLU A 65 -16.66 -17.14 -4.43
N TRP A 66 -15.77 -16.69 -5.32
CA TRP A 66 -14.55 -16.00 -4.95
C TRP A 66 -14.86 -14.64 -4.34
N LYS A 67 -14.34 -14.37 -3.14
CA LYS A 67 -14.38 -13.04 -2.53
C LYS A 67 -12.99 -12.43 -2.57
N ASP A 68 -12.88 -11.28 -3.23
CA ASP A 68 -11.62 -10.55 -3.31
C ASP A 68 -11.19 -10.03 -1.94
N GLY A 69 -9.90 -10.14 -1.65
CA GLY A 69 -9.29 -9.51 -0.49
C GLY A 69 -9.07 -8.02 -0.67
N ALA A 70 -8.77 -7.35 0.44
CA ALA A 70 -8.50 -5.91 0.49
C ALA A 70 -7.37 -5.52 -0.47
N ILE A 71 -6.24 -6.23 -0.49
CA ILE A 71 -5.10 -5.90 -1.36
C ILE A 71 -5.51 -5.98 -2.84
N ALA A 72 -6.22 -7.04 -3.22
CA ALA A 72 -6.68 -7.23 -4.60
C ALA A 72 -7.67 -6.14 -5.03
N ALA A 73 -8.60 -5.75 -4.14
CA ALA A 73 -9.54 -4.67 -4.40
C ALA A 73 -8.81 -3.33 -4.58
N ILE A 74 -7.84 -3.01 -3.73
CA ILE A 74 -7.04 -1.78 -3.79
C ILE A 74 -6.26 -1.70 -5.10
N MET A 75 -5.50 -2.75 -5.43
CA MET A 75 -4.72 -2.81 -6.66
C MET A 75 -5.61 -2.67 -7.91
N ARG A 76 -6.78 -3.32 -7.91
CA ARG A 76 -7.74 -3.19 -9.00
C ARG A 76 -8.27 -1.76 -9.12
N ASN A 77 -8.58 -1.11 -8.01
CA ASN A 77 -9.07 0.26 -8.01
C ASN A 77 -8.00 1.23 -8.55
N MET A 78 -6.75 1.05 -8.11
CA MET A 78 -5.59 1.80 -8.61
C MET A 78 -5.37 1.60 -10.11
N SER A 79 -5.49 0.36 -10.59
CA SER A 79 -5.32 0.02 -12.02
C SER A 79 -6.47 0.51 -12.89
N LYS A 80 -7.70 0.50 -12.38
CA LYS A 80 -8.91 0.94 -13.12
C LYS A 80 -9.20 2.43 -12.98
N GLU A 81 -8.40 3.16 -12.19
CA GLU A 81 -8.54 4.60 -12.00
C GLU A 81 -9.93 4.99 -11.45
N VAL A 82 -10.42 4.17 -10.52
CA VAL A 82 -11.68 4.41 -9.81
C VAL A 82 -11.40 4.92 -8.40
N ASN A 83 -12.43 5.28 -7.61
CA ASN A 83 -12.27 5.71 -6.22
C ASN A 83 -11.26 6.86 -6.01
N GLY A 84 -11.21 7.81 -6.94
CA GLY A 84 -10.34 8.99 -6.84
C GLY A 84 -8.92 8.80 -7.40
N TYR A 85 -8.56 7.60 -7.87
CA TYR A 85 -7.35 7.38 -8.65
C TYR A 85 -7.50 8.01 -10.04
N LYS A 86 -6.45 8.68 -10.54
CA LYS A 86 -6.46 9.33 -11.84
C LYS A 86 -5.39 8.71 -12.76
N PRO A 87 -5.58 8.76 -14.09
CA PRO A 87 -4.55 8.32 -15.04
C PRO A 87 -3.24 9.09 -14.90
N LEU A 88 -3.30 10.35 -14.45
CA LEU A 88 -2.15 11.23 -14.25
C LEU A 88 -1.40 10.99 -12.92
N HIS A 89 -1.88 10.10 -12.04
CA HIS A 89 -1.13 9.77 -10.82
C HIS A 89 0.12 8.97 -11.17
N HIS A 90 1.28 9.60 -11.02
CA HIS A 90 2.60 9.00 -11.27
C HIS A 90 2.96 7.96 -10.20
N HIS A 91 2.46 8.15 -8.99
CA HIS A 91 2.71 7.26 -7.85
C HIS A 91 1.37 6.77 -7.29
N LYS A 92 1.22 5.44 -7.20
CA LYS A 92 0.08 4.78 -6.55
C LYS A 92 0.66 3.82 -5.51
N TRP A 93 0.55 4.15 -4.23
CA TRP A 93 1.22 3.41 -3.16
C TRP A 93 0.23 2.66 -2.27
N VAL A 94 0.54 1.40 -1.95
CA VAL A 94 -0.16 0.65 -0.91
C VAL A 94 0.73 0.66 0.32
N VAL A 95 0.24 1.22 1.42
CA VAL A 95 0.95 1.33 2.69
C VAL A 95 0.41 0.27 3.64
N LEU A 96 1.24 -0.73 3.96
CA LEU A 96 0.93 -1.74 4.96
C LEU A 96 1.43 -1.26 6.33
N ASP A 97 0.52 -0.69 7.13
CA ASP A 97 0.86 -0.10 8.44
C ASP A 97 0.46 -1.03 9.58
N GLY A 98 1.44 -1.73 10.13
CA GLY A 98 1.27 -2.67 11.23
C GLY A 98 2.54 -3.48 11.47
N ASP A 99 2.50 -4.34 12.49
CA ASP A 99 3.61 -5.25 12.76
C ASP A 99 3.75 -6.28 11.64
N VAL A 100 5.00 -6.59 11.29
CA VAL A 100 5.30 -7.68 10.36
C VAL A 100 5.21 -9.01 11.09
N ASP A 101 4.42 -9.92 10.52
CA ASP A 101 4.24 -11.28 10.99
C ASP A 101 4.43 -12.26 9.82
N ALA A 102 5.00 -13.44 10.09
CA ALA A 102 5.30 -14.45 9.08
C ALA A 102 4.04 -14.90 8.31
N THR A 103 2.89 -14.99 9.00
CA THR A 103 1.66 -15.55 8.44
C THR A 103 1.12 -14.75 7.25
N TRP A 104 1.20 -13.41 7.32
CA TRP A 104 0.74 -12.57 6.22
C TRP A 104 1.87 -12.29 5.23
N ILE A 105 3.08 -11.98 5.69
CA ILE A 105 4.16 -11.55 4.78
C ILE A 105 4.56 -12.63 3.76
N GLU A 106 4.45 -13.91 4.12
CA GLU A 106 4.75 -15.03 3.21
C GLU A 106 3.67 -15.26 2.16
N SER A 107 2.44 -14.80 2.41
CA SER A 107 1.30 -14.95 1.50
C SER A 107 1.21 -13.82 0.46
N MET A 108 2.10 -12.83 0.54
CA MET A 108 2.11 -11.63 -0.31
C MET A 108 2.81 -11.82 -1.66
#